data_AF-A0A7C7RQW3-F1
#
_entry.id   AF-A0A7C7RQW3-F1
#
_cell.length_a   1.000
_cell.length_b   1.000
_cell.length_c   1.000
_cell.angle_alpha   90.00
_cell.angle_beta   90.00
_cell.angle_gamma   90.00
#
_symmetry.space_group_name_H-M   'P 1'
#
loop_
_entity.id
_entity.type
_entity.pdbx_description
1 polymer ?
#
loop_
_entity_poly.entity_id
_entity_poly.type
_entity_poly.pdbx_seq_one_letter_code
_entity_poly.pdbx_strand_id
1 'polypeptide(L)'
;MPALRRASLRELATAAYELDARVVEGRLHRDPEEGGWMVGETPLDTWLERFADQQVYVIVVSLEDERPLPSRVCRTCGTEYVGAECPRCREVRIRLRGR
;
A
#
# COMPACT_ATOMS: atom_id res chain seq x y z
N MET A 1 -10.44 14.09 4.53
CA MET A 1 -8.97 14.02 4.73
C MET A 1 -8.32 13.10 3.70
N PRO A 2 -8.25 13.51 2.41
CA PRO A 2 -7.65 12.68 1.35
C PRO A 2 -6.14 12.45 1.54
N ALA A 3 -5.46 13.45 2.11
CA ALA A 3 -4.01 13.42 2.34
C ALA A 3 -3.54 12.28 3.27
N LEU A 4 -4.30 11.95 4.32
CA LEU A 4 -3.92 10.90 5.27
C LEU A 4 -3.96 9.51 4.63
N ARG A 5 -4.98 9.25 3.80
CA ARG A 5 -5.10 7.98 3.06
C ARG A 5 -3.94 7.83 2.08
N ARG A 6 -3.66 8.87 1.29
CA ARG A 6 -2.55 8.85 0.33
C ARG A 6 -1.20 8.68 1.03
N ALA A 7 -0.99 9.34 2.16
CA ALA A 7 0.21 9.15 2.98
C ALA A 7 0.34 7.69 3.47
N SER A 8 -0.74 7.11 4.00
CA SER A 8 -0.75 5.72 4.46
C SER A 8 -0.45 4.71 3.33
N LEU A 9 -0.94 4.97 2.12
CA LEU A 9 -0.65 4.10 0.96
C LEU A 9 0.79 4.23 0.47
N ARG A 10 1.39 5.43 0.58
CA ARG A 10 2.81 5.62 0.31
C ARG A 10 3.68 4.89 1.35
N GLU A 11 3.30 4.94 2.62
CA GLU A 11 3.98 4.17 3.68
C GLU A 11 3.94 2.66 3.38
N LEU A 12 2.79 2.14 2.94
CA LEU A 12 2.65 0.74 2.52
C LEU A 12 3.57 0.42 1.34
N ALA A 13 3.64 1.30 0.34
CA ALA A 13 4.52 1.12 -0.82
C ALA A 13 6.00 1.11 -0.40
N THR A 14 6.42 2.01 0.49
CA THR A 14 7.77 2.02 1.06
C THR A 14 8.09 0.72 1.79
N ALA A 15 7.19 0.26 2.67
CA ALA A 15 7.38 -1.00 3.39
C ALA A 15 7.46 -2.21 2.45
N ALA A 16 6.70 -2.20 1.34
CA ALA A 16 6.79 -3.24 0.32
C ALA A 16 8.18 -3.27 -0.34
N TYR A 17 8.74 -2.11 -0.69
CA TYR A 17 10.10 -2.03 -1.24
C TYR A 17 11.16 -2.55 -0.26
N GLU A 18 11.02 -2.29 1.04
CA GLU A 18 11.94 -2.80 2.08
C GLU A 18 11.91 -4.33 2.22
N LEU A 19 10.84 -4.99 1.74
CA LEU A 19 10.67 -6.44 1.75
C LEU A 19 11.00 -7.08 0.39
N ASP A 20 11.74 -6.37 -0.47
CA ASP A 20 12.03 -6.75 -1.86
C ASP A 20 10.78 -7.00 -2.73
N ALA A 21 9.60 -6.60 -2.25
CA ALA A 21 8.39 -6.59 -3.05
C ALA A 21 8.45 -5.45 -4.06
N ARG A 22 7.56 -5.52 -5.03
CA ARG A 22 7.54 -4.60 -6.16
C ARG A 22 6.20 -3.89 -6.19
N VAL A 23 6.26 -2.59 -6.46
CA VAL A 23 5.09 -1.73 -6.51
C VAL A 23 5.06 -1.04 -7.86
N VAL A 24 3.87 -0.89 -8.43
CA VAL A 24 3.63 -0.08 -9.63
C VAL A 24 2.50 0.90 -9.31
N GLU A 25 2.73 2.19 -9.57
CA GLU A 25 1.74 3.26 -9.36
C GLU A 25 1.40 3.87 -10.72
N GLY A 26 0.10 4.02 -11.00
CA GLY A 26 -0.37 4.61 -12.24
C GLY A 26 -1.88 4.46 -12.40
N ARG A 27 -2.43 5.08 -13.44
CA ARG A 27 -3.84 4.89 -13.78
C ARG A 27 -4.03 3.51 -14.40
N LEU A 28 -4.93 2.72 -13.83
CA LEU A 28 -5.35 1.45 -14.42
C LEU A 28 -6.22 1.74 -15.64
N HIS A 29 -5.80 1.26 -16.80
CA HIS A 29 -6.54 1.39 -18.05
C HIS A 29 -6.28 0.19 -18.95
N ARG A 30 -7.06 0.08 -20.03
CA ARG A 30 -6.84 -0.91 -21.08
C ARG A 30 -5.92 -0.33 -22.13
N ASP A 31 -4.96 -1.11 -22.58
CA ASP A 31 -4.20 -0.79 -23.78
C ASP A 31 -5.17 -0.64 -24.97
N PRO A 32 -5.10 0.47 -25.73
CA PRO A 32 -6.03 0.72 -26.83
C PRO A 32 -5.80 -0.17 -28.07
N GLU A 33 -4.60 -0.74 -28.24
CA GLU A 33 -4.21 -1.57 -29.38
C GLU A 33 -4.32 -3.06 -29.05
N GLU A 34 -3.74 -3.48 -27.93
CA GLU A 34 -3.64 -4.90 -27.55
C GLU A 34 -4.73 -5.34 -26.55
N GLY A 35 -5.42 -4.39 -25.91
CA GLY A 35 -6.48 -4.68 -24.94
C GLY A 35 -5.99 -5.21 -23.58
N GLY A 36 -4.69 -5.30 -23.36
CA GLY A 36 -4.08 -5.68 -22.08
C GLY A 36 -4.37 -4.70 -20.94
N TRP A 37 -4.13 -5.10 -19.69
CA TRP A 37 -4.20 -4.17 -18.56
C TRP A 37 -2.90 -3.39 -18.41
N MET A 38 -3.01 -2.08 -18.28
CA MET A 38 -1.90 -1.13 -18.12
C MET A 38 -2.02 -0.39 -16.79
N VAL A 39 -0.91 -0.22 -16.07
CA VAL A 39 -0.80 0.68 -14.91
C VAL A 39 0.14 1.81 -15.28
N GLY A 40 -0.42 2.98 -15.62
CA GLY A 40 0.36 3.99 -16.36
C GLY A 40 0.92 3.36 -17.64
N GLU A 41 2.19 3.58 -17.95
CA GLU A 41 2.84 3.01 -19.15
C GLU A 41 3.34 1.56 -18.95
N THR A 42 3.01 0.89 -17.83
CA THR A 42 3.50 -0.46 -17.53
C THR A 42 2.45 -1.52 -17.88
N PRO A 43 2.72 -2.44 -18.82
CA PRO A 43 1.89 -3.62 -19.05
C PRO A 43 1.90 -4.53 -17.83
N LEU A 44 0.72 -4.83 -17.29
CA LEU A 44 0.60 -5.61 -16.06
C LEU A 44 1.07 -7.05 -16.26
N ASP A 45 0.79 -7.63 -17.42
CA ASP A 45 1.18 -9.01 -17.75
C ASP A 45 2.71 -9.14 -17.75
N THR A 46 3.43 -8.28 -18.49
CA THR A 46 4.90 -8.21 -18.49
C THR A 46 5.47 -7.96 -17.08
N TRP A 47 4.82 -7.13 -16.27
CA TRP A 47 5.26 -6.87 -14.90
C TRP A 47 5.12 -8.10 -13.99
N LEU A 48 4.11 -8.94 -14.24
CA LEU A 48 3.82 -10.17 -13.50
C LEU A 48 4.64 -11.37 -13.99
N GLU A 49 5.11 -11.40 -15.24
CA GLU A 49 5.86 -12.52 -15.83
C GLU A 49 7.03 -13.01 -14.95
N ARG A 50 7.73 -12.09 -14.27
CA ARG A 50 8.85 -12.46 -13.38
C ARG A 50 8.43 -13.30 -12.17
N PHE A 51 7.14 -13.36 -11.87
CA PHE A 51 6.55 -14.14 -10.80
C PHE A 51 5.76 -15.34 -11.33
N ALA A 52 5.94 -15.71 -12.61
CA ALA A 52 5.33 -16.91 -13.18
C ALA A 52 5.59 -18.14 -12.30
N ASP A 53 4.54 -18.95 -12.11
CA ASP A 53 4.53 -20.16 -11.30
C ASP A 53 4.86 -19.97 -9.80
N GLN A 54 4.85 -18.74 -9.30
CA GLN A 54 5.03 -18.43 -7.88
C GLN A 54 3.70 -18.11 -7.20
N GLN A 55 3.59 -18.45 -5.92
CA GLN A 55 2.49 -17.98 -5.09
C GLN A 55 2.73 -16.50 -4.73
N VAL A 56 1.80 -15.63 -5.11
CA VAL A 56 1.94 -14.17 -4.93
C VAL A 56 0.81 -13.58 -4.09
N TYR A 57 1.11 -12.48 -3.39
CA TYR A 57 0.11 -11.54 -2.89
C TYR A 57 0.02 -10.35 -3.84
N VAL A 58 -1.19 -10.05 -4.34
CA VAL A 58 -1.45 -8.87 -5.16
C VAL A 58 -2.35 -7.92 -4.38
N ILE A 59 -1.89 -6.67 -4.21
CA ILE A 59 -2.64 -5.62 -3.51
C ILE A 59 -2.94 -4.51 -4.52
N VAL A 60 -4.22 -4.22 -4.74
CA VAL A 60 -4.68 -3.13 -5.62
C VAL A 60 -5.47 -2.14 -4.78
N VAL A 61 -5.10 -0.85 -4.86
CA VAL A 61 -5.81 0.22 -4.16
C VAL A 61 -6.04 1.40 -5.09
N SER A 62 -7.27 1.92 -5.11
CA SER A 62 -7.56 3.18 -5.80
C SER A 62 -7.00 4.36 -5.01
N LEU A 63 -6.19 5.18 -5.68
CA LEU A 63 -5.70 6.47 -5.17
C LEU A 63 -6.73 7.60 -5.34
N GLU A 64 -7.78 7.38 -6.13
CA GLU A 64 -8.90 8.30 -6.32
C GLU A 64 -10.00 8.11 -5.26
N ASP A 65 -9.94 7.03 -4.47
CA ASP A 65 -10.89 6.80 -3.38
C ASP A 65 -10.61 7.75 -2.21
N GLU A 66 -11.40 8.81 -2.09
CA GLU A 66 -11.27 9.82 -1.04
C GLU A 66 -11.96 9.45 0.27
N ARG A 67 -12.63 8.27 0.34
CA ARG A 67 -13.31 7.85 1.57
C ARG A 67 -12.31 7.78 2.72
N PRO A 68 -12.66 8.35 3.89
CA PRO A 68 -11.81 8.28 5.07
C PRO A 68 -11.45 6.84 5.39
N LEU A 69 -10.22 6.61 5.82
CA LEU A 69 -9.85 5.33 6.40
C LEU A 69 -10.66 5.12 7.70
N PRO A 70 -11.25 3.92 7.91
CA PRO A 70 -11.99 3.66 9.13
C PRO A 70 -11.06 3.71 10.34
N SER A 71 -11.56 4.27 11.45
CA SER A 71 -10.87 4.21 12.74
C SER A 71 -10.91 2.79 13.29
N ARG A 72 -9.87 2.43 14.06
CA ARG A 72 -9.73 1.14 14.71
C ARG A 72 -9.29 1.35 16.15
N VAL A 73 -9.68 0.46 17.04
CA VAL A 73 -9.19 0.44 18.42
C VAL A 73 -7.92 -0.41 18.50
N CYS A 74 -6.84 0.16 19.05
CA CYS A 74 -5.60 -0.58 19.26
C CYS A 74 -5.82 -1.72 20.26
N ARG A 75 -5.53 -2.96 19.85
CA ARG A 75 -5.65 -4.15 20.71
C ARG A 75 -4.62 -4.20 21.85
N THR A 76 -3.58 -3.36 21.80
CA THR A 76 -2.54 -3.31 22.84
C THR A 76 -2.83 -2.26 23.91
N CYS A 77 -3.28 -1.06 23.53
CA CYS A 77 -3.41 0.06 24.46
C CYS A 77 -4.81 0.71 24.50
N GLY A 78 -5.76 0.22 23.69
CA GLY A 78 -7.13 0.73 23.65
C GLY A 78 -7.32 2.07 22.93
N THR A 79 -6.25 2.71 22.44
CA THR A 79 -6.35 4.00 21.73
C THR A 79 -7.01 3.82 20.36
N GLU A 80 -8.02 4.64 20.07
CA GLU A 80 -8.56 4.79 18.71
C GLU A 80 -7.55 5.46 17.79
N TYR A 81 -7.37 4.91 16.60
CA TYR A 81 -6.43 5.44 15.62
C TYR A 81 -6.89 5.16 14.18
N VAL A 82 -6.31 5.91 13.25
CA VAL A 82 -6.45 5.73 11.80
C VAL A 82 -5.05 5.48 11.23
N GLY A 83 -4.91 4.52 10.33
CA GLY A 83 -3.64 4.17 9.68
C GLY A 83 -3.23 2.70 9.89
N ALA A 84 -2.00 2.38 9.50
CA ALA A 84 -1.48 1.01 9.54
C ALA A 84 -1.12 0.56 10.97
N GLU A 85 -0.57 1.45 11.79
CA GLU A 85 -0.18 1.15 13.17
C GLU A 85 -0.62 2.19 14.18
N CYS A 86 -0.80 1.77 15.43
CA CYS A 86 -1.16 2.67 16.52
C CYS A 86 0.01 3.63 16.81
N PRO A 87 -0.19 4.95 16.69
CA PRO A 87 0.89 5.93 16.84
C PRO A 87 1.50 5.90 18.25
N ARG A 88 0.65 5.70 19.28
CA ARG A 88 1.09 5.63 20.68
C ARG A 88 2.00 4.42 20.95
N CYS A 89 1.59 3.24 20.50
CA CYS A 89 2.41 2.03 20.66
C CYS A 89 3.67 2.06 19.80
N ARG A 90 3.61 2.68 18.62
CA ARG A 90 4.77 2.90 17.75
C ARG A 90 5.81 3.79 18.44
N GLU A 91 5.40 4.91 18.99
CA GLU A 91 6.29 5.84 19.69
C GLU A 91 6.97 5.17 20.90
N VAL A 92 6.20 4.42 21.70
CA VAL A 92 6.77 3.62 22.80
C VAL A 92 7.80 2.61 22.29
N ARG A 93 7.52 1.89 21.19
CA ARG A 93 8.47 0.96 20.57
C ARG A 93 9.75 1.65 20.10
N ILE A 94 9.66 2.85 19.54
CA ILE A 94 10.83 3.63 19.11
C ILE A 94 11.69 4.01 20.31
N ARG A 95 11.08 4.57 21.37
CA ARG A 95 11.77 4.95 22.61
C ARG A 95 12.48 3.75 23.26
N LEU A 96 11.82 2.59 23.30
CA LEU A 96 12.40 1.36 23.87
C LEU A 96 13.57 0.80 23.03
N ARG A 97 13.64 1.12 21.74
CA ARG A 97 14.75 0.72 20.86
C ARG A 97 15.95 1.69 20.92
N GLY A 98 15.89 2.74 21.73
CA GLY A 98 17.01 3.66 21.95
C GLY A 98 17.39 4.52 20.74
N ARG A 99 16.43 4.83 19.86
CA ARG A 99 16.56 5.87 18.82
C ARG A 99 15.88 7.15 19.26
#